data_AF-A0A8A3PF02-F1
#
_entry.id   AF-A0A8A3PF02-F1
#
_cell.length_a   1.000
_cell.length_b   1.000
_cell.length_c   1.000
_cell.angle_alpha   90.00
_cell.angle_beta   90.00
_cell.angle_gamma   90.00
#
_symmetry.space_group_name_H-M   'P 1'
#
loop_
_entity.id
_entity.type
_entity.pdbx_description
1 polymer ?
#
loop_
_entity_poly.entity_id
_entity_poly.type
_entity_poly.pdbx_seq_one_letter_code
_entity_poly.pdbx_strand_id
1 'polypeptide(L)'
;MLLLPTRRLWRLYRSWIRLATFLLLIVLSIDFLLTISLTPPRARVSTSSTSSDDVIRKDRIFVASMHWNNERIIRSHWSAAMLDLVRHFGADNVYISIIESGSWDDTKGALRDLDVELDKLGVERSIEILESTHKDEVERIPEPSEEGWVWTSKGRKELRRIPYLAKLRNRVMEKLKQLAERTDGQGKRSFDKILWLNDVIFTTEDVVTLIATRDGNYAAACAVDFSNPPLFYDTFALRDISGEKPITQTWPFFLAAESRNAMKSSSPVPVQSCWNGIVVFDADPFYQNPPLRFRGIPDSLALHHLEGSECCLIHADNSLSLTRGVWLNPNVRVSYNPKADNVVNPKGGRWPSKREMLKGIWSNRWARWTRFPWRYTERFVVERRVRLWRNQVQQTGHAEVHEEGIHCLINEMQVLVENGWAHV
;
A
#
# COMPACT_ATOMS: atom_id res chain seq x y z
N MET A 1 -57.42 13.59 46.66
CA MET A 1 -57.17 13.03 45.32
C MET A 1 -55.67 13.04 45.05
N LEU A 2 -55.05 11.85 45.13
CA LEU A 2 -53.79 11.36 44.51
C LEU A 2 -52.59 12.32 44.28
N LEU A 3 -51.59 12.28 45.18
CA LEU A 3 -50.20 12.73 44.90
C LEU A 3 -49.15 11.80 45.55
N LEU A 4 -49.20 10.48 45.31
CA LEU A 4 -48.19 9.54 45.86
C LEU A 4 -47.71 8.35 44.96
N PRO A 5 -47.62 8.41 43.60
CA PRO A 5 -46.93 7.35 42.84
C PRO A 5 -45.46 7.66 42.47
N THR A 6 -44.94 8.86 42.71
CA THR A 6 -43.66 9.31 42.10
C THR A 6 -42.39 8.77 42.79
N ARG A 7 -42.40 8.60 44.12
CA ARG A 7 -41.19 8.16 44.87
C ARG A 7 -40.84 6.68 44.68
N ARG A 8 -41.83 5.80 44.47
CA ARG A 8 -41.60 4.35 44.30
C ARG A 8 -41.09 4.03 42.89
N LEU A 9 -41.67 4.68 41.87
CA LEU A 9 -41.21 4.61 40.48
C LEU A 9 -39.78 5.14 40.33
N TRP A 10 -39.43 6.22 41.03
CA TRP A 10 -38.09 6.79 40.99
C TRP A 10 -37.02 5.94 41.69
N ARG A 11 -37.36 5.21 42.76
CA ARG A 11 -36.46 4.21 43.38
C ARG A 11 -36.22 3.01 42.47
N LEU A 12 -37.28 2.50 41.84
CA LEU A 12 -37.16 1.41 40.86
C LEU A 12 -36.31 1.84 39.66
N TYR A 13 -36.54 3.05 39.12
CA TYR A 13 -35.74 3.64 38.05
C TYR A 13 -34.25 3.75 38.41
N ARG A 14 -33.93 4.21 39.63
CA ARG A 14 -32.54 4.24 40.14
C ARG A 14 -31.92 2.86 40.27
N SER A 15 -32.67 1.86 40.72
CA SER A 15 -32.20 0.48 40.79
C SER A 15 -31.94 -0.11 39.40
N TRP A 16 -32.80 0.18 38.42
CA TRP A 16 -32.60 -0.20 37.02
C TRP A 16 -31.37 0.48 36.40
N ILE A 17 -31.16 1.78 36.65
CA ILE A 17 -29.93 2.47 36.21
C ILE A 17 -28.69 1.83 36.85
N ARG A 18 -28.72 1.52 38.15
CA ARG A 18 -27.58 0.87 38.84
C ARG A 18 -27.31 -0.52 38.26
N LEU A 19 -28.34 -1.30 37.98
CA LEU A 19 -28.20 -2.61 37.35
C LEU A 19 -27.65 -2.48 35.91
N ALA A 20 -28.18 -1.56 35.11
CA ALA A 20 -27.73 -1.31 33.74
C ALA A 20 -26.28 -0.81 33.69
N THR A 21 -25.89 0.09 34.60
CA THR A 21 -24.51 0.58 34.72
C THR A 21 -23.57 -0.51 35.19
N PHE A 22 -23.97 -1.35 36.15
CA PHE A 22 -23.18 -2.50 36.57
C PHE A 22 -22.97 -3.52 35.45
N LEU A 23 -24.03 -3.88 34.72
CA LEU A 23 -23.95 -4.76 33.55
C LEU A 23 -23.07 -4.17 32.45
N LEU A 24 -23.20 -2.87 32.17
CA LEU A 24 -22.33 -2.16 31.24
C LEU A 24 -20.87 -2.23 31.67
N LEU A 25 -20.57 -1.99 32.95
CA LEU A 25 -19.21 -2.10 33.48
C LEU A 25 -18.66 -3.52 33.35
N ILE A 26 -19.47 -4.56 33.59
CA ILE A 26 -19.05 -5.95 33.35
C ILE A 26 -18.71 -6.16 31.87
N VAL A 27 -19.59 -5.77 30.95
CA VAL A 27 -19.37 -5.92 29.51
C VAL A 27 -18.11 -5.18 29.06
N LEU A 28 -17.92 -3.94 29.50
CA LEU A 28 -16.73 -3.16 29.20
C LEU A 28 -15.46 -3.76 29.80
N SER A 29 -15.55 -4.36 30.99
CA SER A 29 -14.42 -5.03 31.64
C SER A 29 -14.04 -6.32 30.93
N ILE A 30 -15.03 -7.13 30.52
CA ILE A 30 -14.80 -8.34 29.70
C ILE A 30 -14.18 -7.94 28.35
N ASP A 31 -14.73 -6.92 27.70
CA ASP A 31 -14.22 -6.42 26.42
C ASP A 31 -12.78 -5.90 26.54
N PHE A 32 -12.46 -5.20 27.63
CA PHE A 32 -11.12 -4.75 27.97
C PHE A 32 -10.16 -5.92 28.19
N LEU A 33 -10.57 -6.92 28.97
CA LEU A 33 -9.77 -8.11 29.25
C LEU A 33 -9.50 -8.92 27.98
N LEU A 34 -10.51 -9.18 27.15
CA LEU A 34 -10.36 -9.87 25.87
C LEU A 34 -9.43 -9.10 24.94
N THR A 35 -9.60 -7.78 24.86
CA THR A 35 -8.76 -6.90 24.03
C THR A 35 -7.27 -6.98 24.40
N ILE A 36 -6.94 -6.99 25.69
CA ILE A 36 -5.54 -7.01 26.16
C ILE A 36 -4.96 -8.42 26.16
N SER A 37 -5.79 -9.44 26.33
CA SER A 37 -5.35 -10.85 26.39
C SER A 37 -5.12 -11.45 25.00
N LEU A 38 -5.77 -10.92 23.96
CA LEU A 38 -5.74 -11.45 22.60
C LEU A 38 -4.67 -10.80 21.70
N THR A 39 -3.49 -10.46 22.22
CA THR A 39 -2.39 -9.99 21.35
C THR A 39 -1.44 -11.15 21.05
N PRO A 40 -1.57 -11.80 19.88
CA PRO A 40 -0.60 -12.79 19.47
C PRO A 40 0.78 -12.13 19.29
N PRO A 41 1.86 -12.84 19.61
CA PRO A 41 3.21 -12.37 19.33
C PRO A 41 3.40 -12.13 17.83
N ARG A 42 4.34 -11.26 17.48
CA ARG A 42 4.74 -11.03 16.09
C ARG A 42 5.26 -12.36 15.52
N ALA A 43 4.62 -12.87 14.47
CA ALA A 43 5.06 -14.07 13.78
C ALA A 43 6.01 -13.64 12.64
N ARG A 44 7.30 -13.97 12.78
CA ARG A 44 8.30 -13.76 11.73
C ARG A 44 8.87 -15.10 11.29
N VAL A 45 9.22 -15.19 10.01
CA VAL A 45 9.92 -16.36 9.46
C VAL A 45 11.41 -16.17 9.68
N SER A 46 12.04 -17.10 10.40
CA SER A 46 13.49 -17.03 10.63
C SER A 46 14.25 -17.27 9.34
N THR A 47 15.29 -16.47 9.10
CA THR A 47 16.21 -16.65 7.98
C THR A 47 17.13 -17.87 8.15
N SER A 48 17.21 -18.45 9.36
CA SER A 48 18.05 -19.63 9.68
C SER A 48 17.32 -20.97 9.57
N SER A 49 15.98 -20.99 9.58
CA SER A 49 15.19 -22.22 9.35
C SER A 49 15.19 -22.67 7.90
N THR A 50 15.73 -21.87 6.99
CA THR A 50 15.99 -22.23 5.59
C THR A 50 17.30 -23.03 5.44
N SER A 51 17.53 -23.99 6.34
CA SER A 51 18.65 -24.94 6.24
C SER A 51 18.24 -26.20 5.46
N SER A 52 18.75 -26.25 4.23
CA SER A 52 19.39 -27.40 3.58
C SER A 52 18.67 -28.69 3.19
N ASP A 53 17.45 -29.03 3.62
CA ASP A 53 16.91 -30.40 3.33
C ASP A 53 15.55 -30.52 2.65
N ASP A 54 14.95 -29.42 2.19
CA ASP A 54 13.79 -29.50 1.30
C ASP A 54 14.12 -28.74 0.02
N VAL A 55 13.98 -29.40 -1.13
CA VAL A 55 14.17 -28.85 -2.48
C VAL A 55 13.01 -27.89 -2.78
N ILE A 56 12.81 -26.90 -1.92
CA ILE A 56 11.94 -25.76 -2.16
C ILE A 56 12.75 -24.86 -3.09
N ARG A 57 12.41 -24.95 -4.37
CA ARG A 57 12.83 -24.02 -5.41
C ARG A 57 12.79 -22.61 -4.83
N LYS A 58 13.98 -22.02 -4.57
CA LYS A 58 14.08 -20.62 -4.13
C LYS A 58 13.39 -19.79 -5.21
N ASP A 59 12.28 -19.14 -4.85
CA ASP A 59 11.56 -18.26 -5.77
C ASP A 59 12.55 -17.30 -6.43
N ARG A 60 12.48 -17.16 -7.75
CA ARG A 60 13.21 -16.12 -8.46
C ARG A 60 12.47 -14.81 -8.29
N ILE A 61 13.17 -13.79 -7.81
CA ILE A 61 12.58 -12.51 -7.42
C ILE A 61 13.06 -11.42 -8.37
N PHE A 62 12.10 -10.75 -9.02
CA PHE A 62 12.33 -9.49 -9.70
C PHE A 62 12.11 -8.36 -8.72
N VAL A 63 13.17 -7.66 -8.33
CA VAL A 63 13.12 -6.53 -7.41
C VAL A 63 12.97 -5.24 -8.21
N ALA A 64 11.95 -4.45 -7.88
CA ALA A 64 11.59 -3.22 -8.55
C ALA A 64 11.59 -2.04 -7.54
N SER A 65 12.16 -0.91 -7.93
CA SER A 65 12.16 0.30 -7.09
C SER A 65 12.19 1.59 -7.90
N MET A 66 11.68 2.65 -7.28
CA MET A 66 11.71 4.02 -7.79
C MET A 66 12.26 4.94 -6.71
N HIS A 67 13.17 5.84 -7.08
CA HIS A 67 13.75 6.80 -6.16
C HIS A 67 13.67 8.24 -6.66
N TRP A 68 13.37 9.15 -5.73
CA TRP A 68 13.40 10.59 -5.94
C TRP A 68 13.67 11.30 -4.61
N ASN A 69 14.79 12.02 -4.50
CA ASN A 69 15.24 12.69 -3.27
C ASN A 69 15.40 11.75 -2.06
N ASN A 70 16.09 10.63 -2.28
CA ASN A 70 16.25 9.54 -1.34
C ASN A 70 17.71 9.28 -0.91
N GLU A 71 18.65 10.18 -1.20
CA GLU A 71 20.08 9.97 -0.95
C GLU A 71 20.33 9.46 0.47
N ARG A 72 19.78 10.18 1.46
CA ARG A 72 20.01 9.91 2.87
C ARG A 72 19.61 8.48 3.25
N ILE A 73 18.44 8.01 2.83
CA ILE A 73 17.96 6.67 3.23
C ILE A 73 18.66 5.56 2.43
N ILE A 74 18.99 5.82 1.16
CA ILE A 74 19.77 4.91 0.32
C ILE A 74 21.11 4.63 0.97
N ARG A 75 21.87 5.68 1.28
CA ARG A 75 23.21 5.56 1.87
C ARG A 75 23.20 4.95 3.28
N SER A 76 22.18 5.26 4.09
CA SER A 76 22.19 4.89 5.51
C SER A 76 21.57 3.53 5.84
N HIS A 77 20.57 3.06 5.09
CA HIS A 77 19.84 1.83 5.43
C HIS A 77 19.55 0.96 4.20
N TRP A 78 19.00 1.56 3.13
CA TRP A 78 18.39 0.81 2.04
C TRP A 78 19.41 0.03 1.21
N SER A 79 20.57 0.62 0.87
CA SER A 79 21.63 -0.07 0.13
C SER A 79 22.14 -1.30 0.88
N ALA A 80 22.41 -1.18 2.18
CA ALA A 80 22.86 -2.30 2.99
C ALA A 80 21.81 -3.43 3.04
N ALA A 81 20.53 -3.07 3.24
CA ALA A 81 19.44 -4.04 3.23
C ALA A 81 19.27 -4.74 1.87
N MET A 82 19.46 -4.02 0.76
CA MET A 82 19.44 -4.60 -0.58
C MET A 82 20.58 -5.60 -0.79
N LEU A 83 21.80 -5.26 -0.36
CA LEU A 83 22.94 -6.18 -0.45
C LEU A 83 22.72 -7.44 0.39
N ASP A 84 22.16 -7.32 1.59
CA ASP A 84 21.81 -8.46 2.44
C ASP A 84 20.69 -9.33 1.85
N LEU A 85 19.73 -8.71 1.17
CA LEU A 85 18.68 -9.42 0.42
C LEU A 85 19.28 -10.26 -0.71
N VAL A 86 20.17 -9.67 -1.51
CA VAL A 86 20.88 -10.38 -2.61
C VAL A 86 21.72 -11.53 -2.07
N ARG A 87 22.46 -11.33 -0.98
CA ARG A 87 23.24 -12.40 -0.34
C ARG A 87 22.38 -13.56 0.15
N HIS A 88 21.19 -13.27 0.67
CA HIS A 88 20.28 -14.30 1.17
C HIS A 88 19.65 -15.16 0.07
N PHE A 89 19.08 -14.51 -0.95
CA PHE A 89 18.42 -15.21 -2.05
C PHE A 89 19.41 -15.79 -3.07
N GLY A 90 20.60 -15.19 -3.18
CA GLY A 90 21.62 -15.51 -4.17
C GLY A 90 21.44 -14.69 -5.45
N ALA A 91 22.55 -14.23 -6.02
CA ALA A 91 22.57 -13.38 -7.22
C ALA A 91 21.81 -14.00 -8.41
N ASP A 92 21.87 -15.33 -8.58
CA ASP A 92 21.17 -16.03 -9.67
C ASP A 92 19.64 -16.03 -9.53
N ASN A 93 19.13 -15.85 -8.31
CA ASN A 93 17.69 -15.82 -8.05
C ASN A 93 17.12 -14.41 -8.00
N VAL A 94 17.95 -13.38 -8.12
CA VAL A 94 17.54 -11.98 -8.00
C VAL A 94 17.87 -11.21 -9.27
N TYR A 95 16.94 -10.37 -9.70
CA TYR A 95 17.22 -9.29 -10.66
C TYR A 95 16.74 -7.98 -10.07
N ILE A 96 17.50 -6.90 -10.25
CA ILE A 96 17.17 -5.59 -9.69
C ILE A 96 16.90 -4.59 -10.81
N SER A 97 15.73 -3.96 -10.79
CA SER A 97 15.34 -2.88 -11.70
C SER A 97 15.02 -1.64 -10.88
N ILE A 98 15.82 -0.58 -11.05
CA ILE A 98 15.68 0.68 -10.32
C ILE A 98 15.59 1.81 -11.34
N ILE A 99 14.71 2.77 -11.08
CA ILE A 99 14.71 4.06 -11.78
C ILE A 99 14.83 5.22 -10.78
N GLU A 100 15.67 6.18 -11.13
CA GLU A 100 15.83 7.46 -10.44
C GLU A 100 15.18 8.55 -11.30
N SER A 101 14.19 9.27 -10.74
CA SER A 101 13.32 10.17 -11.52
C SER A 101 13.65 11.65 -11.33
N GLY A 102 14.92 12.05 -11.46
CA GLY A 102 15.31 13.46 -11.52
C GLY A 102 15.38 14.14 -10.14
N SER A 103 16.13 13.55 -9.22
CA SER A 103 16.37 14.04 -7.87
C SER A 103 17.17 15.35 -7.85
N TRP A 104 16.90 16.16 -6.82
CA TRP A 104 17.60 17.39 -6.48
C TRP A 104 18.82 17.15 -5.56
N ASP A 105 18.82 16.05 -4.81
CA ASP A 105 19.94 15.61 -3.97
C ASP A 105 20.88 14.63 -4.70
N ASP A 106 21.89 14.08 -4.01
CA ASP A 106 22.81 13.11 -4.59
C ASP A 106 22.27 11.66 -4.56
N THR A 107 20.94 11.47 -4.75
CA THR A 107 20.35 10.15 -4.97
C THR A 107 21.04 9.44 -6.14
N LYS A 108 21.38 10.19 -7.19
CA LYS A 108 22.12 9.69 -8.35
C LYS A 108 23.47 9.09 -7.95
N GLY A 109 24.26 9.79 -7.14
CA GLY A 109 25.52 9.27 -6.61
C GLY A 109 25.32 8.06 -5.68
N ALA A 110 24.32 8.10 -4.80
CA ALA A 110 24.03 7.00 -3.89
C ALA A 110 23.67 5.69 -4.61
N LEU A 111 22.94 5.79 -5.74
CA LEU A 111 22.61 4.64 -6.58
C LEU A 111 23.80 4.13 -7.39
N ARG A 112 24.72 5.01 -7.83
CA ARG A 112 25.98 4.60 -8.45
C ARG A 112 26.88 3.84 -7.48
N ASP A 113 26.94 4.28 -6.22
CA ASP A 113 27.70 3.58 -5.19
C ASP A 113 27.11 2.19 -4.91
N LEU A 114 25.78 2.09 -4.86
CA LEU A 114 25.09 0.80 -4.75
C LEU A 114 25.38 -0.10 -5.97
N ASP A 115 25.38 0.47 -7.18
CA ASP A 115 25.67 -0.26 -8.41
C ASP A 115 27.02 -0.99 -8.33
N VAL A 116 28.06 -0.30 -7.86
CA VAL A 116 29.40 -0.88 -7.65
C VAL A 116 29.37 -2.05 -6.66
N GLU A 117 28.63 -1.93 -5.56
CA GLU A 117 28.54 -3.01 -4.57
C GLU A 117 27.73 -4.21 -5.07
N LEU A 118 26.66 -3.97 -5.84
CA LEU A 118 25.91 -5.02 -6.49
C LEU A 118 26.75 -5.74 -7.55
N ASP A 119 27.66 -5.03 -8.22
CA ASP A 119 28.58 -5.61 -9.21
C ASP A 119 29.48 -6.66 -8.59
N LYS A 120 30.04 -6.33 -7.42
CA LYS A 120 30.87 -7.26 -6.64
C LYS A 120 30.11 -8.53 -6.23
N LEU A 121 28.79 -8.46 -6.09
CA LEU A 121 27.94 -9.61 -5.80
C LEU A 121 27.53 -10.40 -7.07
N GLY A 122 27.83 -9.90 -8.26
CA GLY A 122 27.51 -10.56 -9.53
C GLY A 122 26.02 -10.59 -9.85
N VAL A 123 25.20 -9.74 -9.22
CA VAL A 123 23.74 -9.72 -9.46
C VAL A 123 23.40 -8.90 -10.69
N GLU A 124 22.67 -9.51 -11.62
CA GLU A 124 22.18 -8.83 -12.83
C GLU A 124 21.16 -7.75 -12.45
N ARG A 125 21.31 -6.55 -13.03
CA ARG A 125 20.49 -5.38 -12.68
C ARG A 125 20.42 -4.34 -13.78
N SER A 126 19.47 -3.44 -13.64
CA SER A 126 19.30 -2.23 -14.45
C SER A 126 19.02 -1.07 -13.50
N ILE A 127 19.94 -0.12 -13.40
CA ILE A 127 19.76 1.13 -12.64
C ILE A 127 19.73 2.27 -13.64
N GLU A 128 18.52 2.79 -13.89
CA GLU A 128 18.30 3.88 -14.82
C GLU A 128 18.27 5.22 -14.07
N ILE A 129 19.13 6.15 -14.47
CA ILE A 129 19.17 7.51 -13.94
C ILE A 129 18.60 8.45 -15.00
N LEU A 130 17.47 9.11 -14.70
CA LEU A 130 16.86 10.06 -15.62
C LEU A 130 17.56 11.42 -15.55
N GLU A 131 17.82 11.98 -16.73
CA GLU A 131 18.37 13.33 -16.86
C GLU A 131 17.30 14.41 -16.66
N SER A 132 16.04 14.14 -17.04
CA SER A 132 14.94 15.09 -16.82
C SER A 132 14.60 15.19 -15.33
N THR A 133 14.54 16.43 -14.84
CA THR A 133 14.05 16.75 -13.50
C THR A 133 12.53 16.78 -13.50
N HIS A 134 11.91 16.73 -12.32
CA HIS A 134 10.49 17.01 -12.19
C HIS A 134 10.10 18.38 -12.77
N LYS A 135 11.00 19.38 -12.71
CA LYS A 135 10.77 20.69 -13.32
C LYS A 135 10.60 20.57 -14.84
N ASP A 136 11.51 19.86 -15.49
CA ASP A 136 11.47 19.66 -16.95
C ASP A 136 10.17 18.95 -17.37
N GLU A 137 9.71 17.97 -16.57
CA GLU A 137 8.47 17.24 -16.83
C GLU A 137 7.20 18.10 -16.67
N VAL A 138 7.17 19.02 -15.71
CA VAL A 138 5.99 19.88 -15.48
C VAL A 138 5.97 21.13 -16.36
N GLU A 139 7.13 21.58 -16.84
CA GLU A 139 7.26 22.77 -17.70
C GLU A 139 7.18 22.46 -19.20
N ARG A 140 7.36 21.20 -19.61
CA ARG A 140 7.27 20.83 -21.02
C ARG A 140 5.84 20.96 -21.57
N ILE A 141 5.77 21.18 -22.87
CA ILE A 141 4.51 21.18 -23.61
C ILE A 141 4.17 19.73 -23.97
N PRO A 142 2.99 19.22 -23.57
CA PRO A 142 2.56 17.89 -23.96
C PRO A 142 2.17 17.82 -25.43
N GLU A 143 2.33 16.64 -26.03
CA GLU A 143 1.81 16.39 -27.38
C GLU A 143 0.27 16.52 -27.41
N PRO A 144 -0.35 16.90 -28.54
CA PRO A 144 -1.79 17.19 -28.61
C PRO A 144 -2.69 16.08 -28.07
N SER A 145 -2.30 14.81 -28.28
CA SER A 145 -3.02 13.62 -27.83
C SER A 145 -2.34 12.91 -26.65
N GLU A 146 -1.41 13.59 -25.96
CA GLU A 146 -0.74 12.99 -24.81
C GLU A 146 -1.70 12.87 -23.62
N GLU A 147 -1.86 11.63 -23.14
CA GLU A 147 -2.65 11.31 -21.96
C GLU A 147 -1.92 11.70 -20.66
N GLY A 148 -2.68 11.84 -19.58
CA GLY A 148 -2.16 12.14 -18.26
C GLY A 148 -2.01 13.64 -18.00
N TRP A 149 -2.69 14.49 -18.77
CA TRP A 149 -2.65 15.94 -18.63
C TRP A 149 -4.05 16.51 -18.51
N VAL A 150 -4.25 17.44 -17.57
CA VAL A 150 -5.58 18.01 -17.28
C VAL A 150 -5.57 19.53 -17.27
N TRP A 151 -6.65 20.14 -17.76
CA TRP A 151 -6.88 21.57 -17.61
C TRP A 151 -7.31 21.88 -16.17
N THR A 152 -6.58 22.76 -15.50
CA THR A 152 -6.91 23.16 -14.14
C THR A 152 -7.52 24.55 -14.09
N SER A 153 -8.05 24.93 -12.93
CA SER A 153 -8.60 26.26 -12.65
C SER A 153 -7.60 27.40 -12.87
N LYS A 154 -6.30 27.10 -12.97
CA LYS A 154 -5.23 28.05 -13.29
C LYS A 154 -5.15 28.40 -14.78
N GLY A 155 -5.99 27.82 -15.63
CA GLY A 155 -6.04 28.12 -17.06
C GLY A 155 -4.87 27.55 -17.86
N ARG A 156 -4.20 26.50 -17.35
CA ARG A 156 -3.12 25.78 -18.05
C ARG A 156 -3.32 24.27 -17.95
N LYS A 157 -2.73 23.52 -18.88
CA LYS A 157 -2.66 22.05 -18.82
C LYS A 157 -1.55 21.67 -17.84
N GLU A 158 -1.87 20.87 -16.82
CA GLU A 158 -0.92 20.40 -15.81
C GLU A 158 -0.81 18.87 -15.87
N LEU A 159 0.41 18.35 -15.69
CA LEU A 159 0.70 16.92 -15.68
C LEU A 159 0.07 16.27 -14.45
N ARG A 160 -0.74 15.22 -14.65
CA ARG A 160 -1.36 14.46 -13.56
C ARG A 160 -0.33 13.56 -12.89
N ARG A 161 -0.36 13.55 -11.55
CA ARG A 161 0.61 12.80 -10.74
C ARG A 161 0.54 11.29 -10.99
N ILE A 162 -0.66 10.71 -11.01
CA ILE A 162 -0.84 9.25 -11.04
C ILE A 162 -0.43 8.65 -12.39
N PRO A 163 -0.87 9.17 -13.55
CA PRO A 163 -0.37 8.69 -14.84
C PRO A 163 1.14 8.79 -14.98
N TYR A 164 1.76 9.86 -14.49
CA TYR A 164 3.22 10.01 -14.45
C TYR A 164 3.89 8.88 -13.64
N LEU A 165 3.42 8.64 -12.42
CA LEU A 165 3.92 7.58 -11.54
C LEU A 165 3.69 6.17 -12.10
N ALA A 166 2.56 5.94 -12.77
CA ALA A 166 2.27 4.68 -13.46
C ALA A 166 3.23 4.43 -14.63
N LYS A 167 3.53 5.47 -15.42
CA LYS A 167 4.49 5.39 -16.53
C LYS A 167 5.88 5.00 -16.04
N LEU A 168 6.36 5.62 -14.96
CA LEU A 168 7.66 5.26 -14.36
C LEU A 168 7.68 3.82 -13.85
N ARG A 169 6.62 3.35 -13.17
CA ARG A 169 6.55 1.94 -12.73
C ARG A 169 6.55 0.97 -13.90
N ASN A 170 5.80 1.26 -14.95
CA ASN A 170 5.80 0.42 -16.13
C ASN A 170 7.18 0.37 -16.79
N ARG A 171 7.93 1.48 -16.80
CA ARG A 171 9.32 1.52 -17.29
C ARG A 171 10.25 0.61 -16.49
N VAL A 172 10.14 0.60 -15.16
CA VAL A 172 10.88 -0.36 -14.30
C VAL A 172 10.51 -1.80 -14.65
N MET A 173 9.23 -2.08 -14.95
CA MET A 173 8.74 -3.41 -15.31
C MET A 173 9.10 -3.87 -16.73
N GLU A 174 9.55 -2.99 -17.63
CA GLU A 174 9.92 -3.38 -19.01
C GLU A 174 10.99 -4.46 -19.02
N LYS A 175 11.92 -4.41 -18.06
CA LYS A 175 12.99 -5.42 -17.92
C LYS A 175 12.46 -6.81 -17.65
N LEU A 176 11.33 -6.96 -16.96
CA LEU A 176 10.73 -8.26 -16.68
C LEU A 176 10.44 -9.04 -17.97
N LYS A 177 9.77 -8.39 -18.94
CA LYS A 177 9.44 -9.00 -20.22
C LYS A 177 10.68 -9.20 -21.09
N GLN A 178 11.57 -8.20 -21.14
CA GLN A 178 12.83 -8.29 -21.91
C GLN A 178 13.66 -9.51 -21.46
N LEU A 179 13.74 -9.79 -20.16
CA LEU A 179 14.46 -10.94 -19.62
C LEU A 179 13.76 -12.27 -19.91
N ALA A 180 12.43 -12.31 -19.82
CA ALA A 180 11.66 -13.52 -20.13
C ALA A 180 11.74 -13.90 -21.61
N GLU A 181 11.94 -12.93 -22.50
CA GLU A 181 11.99 -13.11 -23.95
C GLU A 181 13.41 -13.02 -24.53
N ARG A 182 14.45 -12.80 -23.71
CA ARG A 182 15.82 -12.53 -24.19
C ARG A 182 16.38 -13.64 -25.08
N THR A 183 17.13 -13.22 -26.11
CA THR A 183 17.75 -14.06 -27.14
C THR A 183 19.26 -13.88 -27.26
N ASP A 184 19.86 -13.14 -26.33
CA ASP A 184 21.28 -12.73 -26.28
C ASP A 184 22.26 -13.86 -25.89
N GLY A 185 21.84 -15.13 -25.94
CA GLY A 185 22.65 -16.28 -25.55
C GLY A 185 22.76 -16.50 -24.03
N GLN A 186 22.28 -15.58 -23.18
CA GLN A 186 22.28 -15.74 -21.72
C GLN A 186 21.11 -16.60 -21.20
N GLY A 187 20.21 -17.02 -22.11
CA GLY A 187 19.07 -17.91 -21.83
C GLY A 187 17.91 -17.21 -21.13
N LYS A 188 16.67 -17.46 -21.55
CA LYS A 188 15.47 -16.79 -21.00
C LYS A 188 15.41 -16.84 -19.47
N ARG A 189 15.02 -15.73 -18.85
CA ARG A 189 14.94 -15.59 -17.40
C ARG A 189 13.56 -15.08 -16.98
N SER A 190 12.76 -15.98 -16.40
CA SER A 190 11.49 -15.65 -15.74
C SER A 190 11.65 -15.65 -14.22
N PHE A 191 10.71 -14.97 -13.57
CA PHE A 191 10.65 -14.75 -12.12
C PHE A 191 9.30 -15.23 -11.59
N ASP A 192 9.30 -15.76 -10.38
CA ASP A 192 8.10 -16.29 -9.71
C ASP A 192 7.39 -15.18 -8.92
N LYS A 193 8.16 -14.22 -8.37
CA LYS A 193 7.65 -13.09 -7.56
C LYS A 193 8.24 -11.76 -8.03
N ILE A 194 7.44 -10.70 -7.91
CA ILE A 194 7.87 -9.31 -8.13
C ILE A 194 7.83 -8.58 -6.80
N LEU A 195 8.98 -8.14 -6.30
CA LEU A 195 9.13 -7.40 -5.04
C LEU A 195 9.29 -5.91 -5.35
N TRP A 196 8.29 -5.11 -5.03
CA TRP A 196 8.38 -3.66 -5.07
C TRP A 196 8.84 -3.10 -3.73
N LEU A 197 9.89 -2.28 -3.77
CA LEU A 197 10.46 -1.61 -2.60
C LEU A 197 10.40 -0.10 -2.79
N ASN A 198 9.75 0.60 -1.85
CA ASN A 198 9.89 2.05 -1.72
C ASN A 198 11.21 2.40 -1.00
N ASP A 199 11.41 3.69 -0.77
CA ASP A 199 12.42 4.32 0.08
C ASP A 199 12.11 4.14 1.58
N VAL A 200 12.02 2.88 2.03
CA VAL A 200 11.77 2.53 3.43
C VAL A 200 12.93 1.76 4.05
N ILE A 201 13.05 1.81 5.37
CA ILE A 201 13.91 0.94 6.16
C ILE A 201 13.25 -0.43 6.23
N PHE A 202 13.97 -1.48 5.81
CA PHE A 202 13.53 -2.86 5.82
C PHE A 202 14.69 -3.82 6.11
N THR A 203 14.37 -5.08 6.39
CA THR A 203 15.35 -6.15 6.57
C THR A 203 15.04 -7.35 5.68
N THR A 204 16.01 -8.22 5.45
CA THR A 204 15.78 -9.50 4.75
C THR A 204 14.69 -10.33 5.43
N GLU A 205 14.64 -10.35 6.76
CA GLU A 205 13.59 -11.05 7.53
C GLU A 205 12.19 -10.51 7.23
N ASP A 206 12.05 -9.19 7.05
CA ASP A 206 10.79 -8.55 6.67
C ASP A 206 10.34 -9.01 5.28
N VAL A 207 11.26 -9.09 4.30
CA VAL A 207 10.95 -9.56 2.94
C VAL A 207 10.62 -11.05 2.92
N VAL A 208 11.40 -11.90 3.59
CA VAL A 208 11.14 -13.35 3.69
C VAL A 208 9.79 -13.60 4.36
N THR A 209 9.49 -12.89 5.45
CA THR A 209 8.19 -12.98 6.14
C THR A 209 7.04 -12.51 5.23
N LEU A 210 7.27 -11.49 4.39
CA LEU A 210 6.26 -11.01 3.46
C LEU A 210 5.99 -12.01 2.34
N ILE A 211 7.04 -12.61 1.75
CA ILE A 211 6.92 -13.65 0.72
C ILE A 211 6.20 -14.88 1.26
N ALA A 212 6.47 -15.26 2.52
CA ALA A 212 5.83 -16.38 3.18
C ALA A 212 4.37 -16.11 3.63
N THR A 213 3.82 -14.92 3.37
CA THR A 213 2.41 -14.62 3.70
C THR A 213 1.51 -15.68 3.07
N ARG A 214 0.65 -16.32 3.86
CA ARG A 214 -0.24 -17.39 3.38
C ARG A 214 0.50 -18.49 2.59
N ASP A 215 1.69 -18.88 3.04
CA ASP A 215 2.51 -19.92 2.40
C ASP A 215 2.81 -19.62 0.91
N GLY A 216 2.91 -18.33 0.55
CA GLY A 216 3.14 -17.88 -0.83
C GLY A 216 1.90 -17.86 -1.73
N ASN A 217 0.72 -18.24 -1.21
CA ASN A 217 -0.53 -18.28 -1.96
C ASN A 217 -1.35 -16.99 -1.79
N TYR A 218 -1.04 -16.02 -2.64
CA TYR A 218 -1.72 -14.74 -2.77
C TYR A 218 -1.54 -14.16 -4.19
N ALA A 219 -2.36 -13.18 -4.57
CA ALA A 219 -2.12 -12.37 -5.75
C ALA A 219 -1.09 -11.27 -5.45
N ALA A 220 -1.24 -10.63 -4.28
CA ALA A 220 -0.27 -9.70 -3.74
C ALA A 220 -0.27 -9.71 -2.20
N ALA A 221 0.88 -9.41 -1.61
CA ALA A 221 1.05 -9.25 -0.16
C ALA A 221 1.86 -7.99 0.15
N CYS A 222 1.37 -7.13 1.06
CA CYS A 222 2.04 -5.86 1.40
C CYS A 222 2.41 -5.75 2.89
N ALA A 223 3.46 -4.97 3.17
CA ALA A 223 3.85 -4.56 4.51
C ALA A 223 2.93 -3.49 5.10
N VAL A 224 3.18 -3.03 6.33
CA VAL A 224 2.55 -1.84 6.93
C VAL A 224 3.60 -0.74 7.07
N ASP A 225 3.33 0.47 6.57
CA ASP A 225 4.30 1.55 6.53
C ASP A 225 4.00 2.73 7.47
N PHE A 226 5.09 3.36 7.93
CA PHE A 226 5.04 4.45 8.88
C PHE A 226 6.05 5.56 8.55
N SER A 227 5.57 6.80 8.54
CA SER A 227 6.42 8.00 8.53
C SER A 227 6.40 8.71 9.88
N ASN A 228 5.22 8.81 10.51
CA ASN A 228 5.03 9.43 11.82
C ASN A 228 4.10 8.59 12.73
N PRO A 229 4.59 7.47 13.32
CA PRO A 229 3.82 6.66 14.26
C PRO A 229 3.20 7.48 15.39
N PRO A 230 2.00 7.11 15.89
CA PRO A 230 1.28 5.86 15.65
C PRO A 230 0.39 5.85 14.40
N LEU A 231 0.49 6.88 13.56
CA LEU A 231 -0.29 6.98 12.33
C LEU A 231 0.38 6.13 11.24
N PHE A 232 -0.35 5.15 10.69
CA PHE A 232 0.11 4.48 9.47
C PHE A 232 0.02 5.44 8.28
N TYR A 233 0.94 5.29 7.32
CA TYR A 233 1.21 6.30 6.30
C TYR A 233 0.28 6.20 5.09
N ASP A 234 0.34 5.10 4.33
CA ASP A 234 -0.32 5.01 3.02
C ASP A 234 -1.81 4.68 3.13
N THR A 235 -2.60 5.73 3.34
CA THR A 235 -4.07 5.69 3.34
C THR A 235 -4.69 5.72 1.94
N PHE A 236 -3.90 6.05 0.91
CA PHE A 236 -4.42 6.27 -0.44
C PHE A 236 -4.55 4.96 -1.21
N ALA A 237 -3.58 4.06 -1.13
CA ALA A 237 -3.64 2.76 -1.80
C ALA A 237 -4.40 1.70 -1.00
N LEU A 238 -4.42 1.79 0.34
CA LEU A 238 -5.01 0.78 1.21
C LEU A 238 -6.56 0.83 1.17
N ARG A 239 -7.19 -0.29 0.83
CA ARG A 239 -8.66 -0.49 0.92
C ARG A 239 -8.95 -1.79 1.63
N ASP A 240 -9.83 -1.77 2.62
CA ASP A 240 -10.22 -3.00 3.32
C ASP A 240 -10.95 -3.98 2.39
N ILE A 241 -11.30 -5.17 2.88
CA ILE A 241 -11.91 -6.19 2.03
C ILE A 241 -13.26 -5.76 1.41
N SER A 242 -13.91 -4.75 1.99
CA SER A 242 -15.15 -4.15 1.45
C SER A 242 -14.89 -2.98 0.50
N GLY A 243 -13.63 -2.68 0.19
CA GLY A 243 -13.23 -1.57 -0.68
C GLY A 243 -13.23 -0.23 0.04
N GLU A 244 -13.31 -0.20 1.37
CA GLU A 244 -13.42 1.04 2.14
C GLU A 244 -12.03 1.52 2.59
N LYS A 245 -11.86 2.84 2.66
CA LYS A 245 -10.67 3.46 3.24
C LYS A 245 -10.53 3.07 4.72
N PRO A 246 -9.31 2.98 5.25
CA PRO A 246 -9.08 2.84 6.68
C PRO A 246 -9.83 3.90 7.48
N ILE A 247 -10.66 3.45 8.43
CA ILE A 247 -11.52 4.35 9.21
C ILE A 247 -10.75 5.14 10.26
N THR A 248 -9.58 4.64 10.68
CA THR A 248 -8.63 5.32 11.57
C THR A 248 -7.21 5.09 11.09
N GLN A 249 -6.32 6.07 11.30
CA GLN A 249 -4.87 5.90 11.06
C GLN A 249 -4.13 5.21 12.20
N THR A 250 -4.82 4.88 13.29
CA THR A 250 -4.26 4.10 14.39
C THR A 250 -4.83 2.69 14.37
N TRP A 251 -4.03 1.73 14.84
CA TRP A 251 -4.41 0.32 14.91
C TRP A 251 -5.76 0.18 15.64
N PRO A 252 -6.72 -0.64 15.16
CA PRO A 252 -6.63 -1.65 14.10
C PRO A 252 -7.19 -1.20 12.73
N PHE A 253 -7.03 0.09 12.36
CA PHE A 253 -7.25 0.72 11.04
C PHE A 253 -8.62 0.58 10.34
N PHE A 254 -9.16 -0.63 10.21
CA PHE A 254 -10.18 -1.00 9.23
C PHE A 254 -11.63 -0.87 9.70
N LEU A 255 -12.51 -0.64 8.73
CA LEU A 255 -13.96 -0.62 8.91
C LEU A 255 -14.58 -2.02 8.77
N ALA A 256 -14.19 -2.78 7.75
CA ALA A 256 -14.62 -4.15 7.56
C ALA A 256 -14.23 -5.01 8.78
N ALA A 257 -15.17 -5.83 9.25
CA ALA A 257 -14.94 -6.63 10.45
C ALA A 257 -13.86 -7.70 10.24
N GLU A 258 -13.84 -8.32 9.08
CA GLU A 258 -12.85 -9.32 8.71
C GLU A 258 -11.43 -8.76 8.72
N SER A 259 -11.16 -7.70 7.95
CA SER A 259 -9.85 -7.05 7.92
C SER A 259 -9.42 -6.56 9.30
N ARG A 260 -10.34 -5.95 10.06
CA ARG A 260 -10.04 -5.46 11.41
C ARG A 260 -9.72 -6.59 12.39
N ASN A 261 -10.44 -7.71 12.33
CA ASN A 261 -10.21 -8.83 13.23
C ASN A 261 -8.88 -9.52 12.90
N ALA A 262 -8.55 -9.70 11.63
CA ALA A 262 -7.24 -10.19 11.21
C ALA A 262 -6.09 -9.27 11.67
N MET A 263 -6.27 -7.95 11.57
CA MET A 263 -5.30 -6.97 12.09
C MET A 263 -5.12 -7.07 13.61
N LYS A 264 -6.19 -7.39 14.33
CA LYS A 264 -6.14 -7.59 15.78
C LYS A 264 -5.42 -8.87 16.18
N SER A 265 -5.59 -9.94 15.40
CA SER A 265 -4.95 -11.24 15.60
C SER A 265 -3.59 -11.37 14.92
N SER A 266 -3.01 -10.27 14.41
CA SER A 266 -1.75 -10.27 13.64
C SER A 266 -1.68 -11.35 12.56
N SER A 267 -2.83 -11.69 11.98
CA SER A 267 -2.96 -12.66 10.89
C SER A 267 -2.93 -11.92 9.55
N PRO A 268 -2.60 -12.57 8.42
CA PRO A 268 -2.74 -11.97 7.10
C PRO A 268 -4.11 -11.33 6.93
N VAL A 269 -4.14 -10.03 6.63
CA VAL A 269 -5.35 -9.22 6.62
C VAL A 269 -5.90 -9.18 5.19
N PRO A 270 -7.12 -9.68 4.93
CA PRO A 270 -7.72 -9.58 3.61
C PRO A 270 -8.06 -8.12 3.32
N VAL A 271 -7.68 -7.66 2.14
CA VAL A 271 -7.87 -6.29 1.64
C VAL A 271 -8.22 -6.34 0.15
N GLN A 272 -8.81 -5.28 -0.40
CA GLN A 272 -8.94 -5.17 -1.86
C GLN A 272 -7.66 -4.62 -2.50
N SER A 273 -6.90 -3.82 -1.76
CA SER A 273 -5.67 -3.21 -2.27
C SER A 273 -4.75 -2.78 -1.13
N CYS A 274 -3.44 -2.83 -1.38
CA CYS A 274 -2.39 -2.31 -0.50
C CYS A 274 -1.10 -1.98 -1.29
N TRP A 275 -0.21 -1.19 -0.71
CA TRP A 275 1.14 -0.94 -1.25
C TRP A 275 2.15 -0.76 -0.12
N ASN A 276 1.91 0.23 0.74
CA ASN A 276 2.43 0.32 2.10
C ASN A 276 3.94 0.00 2.25
N GLY A 277 4.77 0.64 1.43
CA GLY A 277 6.23 0.60 1.50
C GLY A 277 6.89 -0.60 0.83
N ILE A 278 6.35 -1.81 1.01
CA ILE A 278 6.80 -3.03 0.32
C ILE A 278 5.59 -3.85 -0.09
N VAL A 279 5.57 -4.29 -1.35
CA VAL A 279 4.58 -5.25 -1.85
C VAL A 279 5.24 -6.34 -2.69
N VAL A 280 4.78 -7.57 -2.52
CA VAL A 280 5.16 -8.72 -3.35
C VAL A 280 3.95 -9.11 -4.18
N PHE A 281 4.12 -9.19 -5.49
CA PHE A 281 3.13 -9.75 -6.42
C PHE A 281 3.54 -11.16 -6.85
N ASP A 282 2.55 -11.99 -7.12
CA ASP A 282 2.72 -13.12 -8.04
C ASP A 282 3.06 -12.57 -9.44
N ALA A 283 4.07 -13.15 -10.09
CA ALA A 283 4.57 -12.61 -11.35
C ALA A 283 3.71 -13.00 -12.57
N ASP A 284 2.90 -14.06 -12.48
CA ASP A 284 2.14 -14.60 -13.62
C ASP A 284 1.30 -13.54 -14.38
N PRO A 285 0.54 -12.65 -13.70
CA PRO A 285 -0.26 -11.63 -14.39
C PRO A 285 0.56 -10.68 -15.28
N PHE A 286 1.82 -10.43 -14.94
CA PHE A 286 2.69 -9.52 -15.68
C PHE A 286 3.27 -10.14 -16.96
N TYR A 287 3.15 -11.46 -17.13
CA TYR A 287 3.53 -12.17 -18.36
C TYR A 287 2.34 -12.48 -19.29
N GLN A 288 1.11 -12.14 -18.89
CA GLN A 288 -0.10 -12.38 -19.69
C GLN A 288 -0.15 -11.50 -20.95
N ASN A 289 -1.14 -11.74 -21.81
CA ASN A 289 -1.38 -10.94 -23.01
C ASN A 289 -2.86 -10.48 -23.08
N PRO A 290 -3.15 -9.18 -22.86
CA PRO A 290 -2.20 -8.13 -22.49
C PRO A 290 -1.62 -8.34 -21.07
N PRO A 291 -0.39 -7.89 -20.79
CA PRO A 291 0.21 -8.04 -19.46
C PRO A 291 -0.41 -7.05 -18.48
N LEU A 292 -0.45 -7.41 -17.20
CA LEU A 292 -0.80 -6.50 -16.11
C LEU A 292 0.15 -5.29 -16.10
N ARG A 293 -0.40 -4.08 -15.98
CA ARG A 293 0.35 -2.82 -16.01
C ARG A 293 -0.22 -1.83 -15.00
N PHE A 294 0.64 -0.94 -14.51
CA PHE A 294 0.20 0.21 -13.73
C PHE A 294 -0.52 1.21 -14.63
N ARG A 295 -1.58 1.82 -14.12
CA ARG A 295 -2.31 2.88 -14.84
C ARG A 295 -2.87 3.92 -13.86
N GLY A 296 -3.11 5.12 -14.37
CA GLY A 296 -4.06 6.04 -13.77
C GLY A 296 -5.46 5.82 -14.33
N ILE A 297 -6.45 6.53 -13.79
CA ILE A 297 -7.77 6.59 -14.42
C ILE A 297 -7.72 7.38 -15.74
N PRO A 298 -8.63 7.12 -16.69
CA PRO A 298 -8.72 7.90 -17.93
C PRO A 298 -8.86 9.40 -17.67
N ASP A 299 -8.25 10.24 -18.51
CA ASP A 299 -8.34 11.70 -18.39
C ASP A 299 -9.79 12.18 -18.40
N SER A 300 -10.66 11.55 -19.21
CA SER A 300 -12.09 11.86 -19.25
C SER A 300 -12.80 11.60 -17.93
N LEU A 301 -12.38 10.59 -17.15
CA LEU A 301 -12.92 10.33 -15.81
C LEU A 301 -12.34 11.32 -14.79
N ALA A 302 -11.06 11.65 -14.90
CA ALA A 302 -10.39 12.62 -14.04
C ALA A 302 -11.00 14.03 -14.15
N LEU A 303 -11.52 14.41 -15.32
CA LEU A 303 -12.27 15.67 -15.51
C LEU A 303 -13.51 15.80 -14.61
N HIS A 304 -14.02 14.69 -14.07
CA HIS A 304 -15.06 14.72 -13.03
C HIS A 304 -14.50 14.92 -11.62
N HIS A 305 -13.26 15.43 -11.49
CA HIS A 305 -12.54 15.64 -10.24
C HIS A 305 -12.45 14.35 -9.41
N LEU A 306 -12.05 13.29 -10.10
CA LEU A 306 -11.75 11.99 -9.52
C LEU A 306 -10.26 11.69 -9.73
N GLU A 307 -9.70 10.92 -8.83
CA GLU A 307 -8.37 10.35 -9.00
C GLU A 307 -8.32 8.96 -8.36
N GLY A 308 -7.48 8.07 -8.87
CA GLY A 308 -7.33 6.71 -8.35
C GLY A 308 -5.86 6.34 -8.27
N SER A 309 -5.39 5.86 -7.12
CA SER A 309 -3.97 5.46 -7.00
C SER A 309 -3.65 4.29 -7.92
N GLU A 310 -2.59 4.40 -8.70
CA GLU A 310 -2.02 3.31 -9.52
C GLU A 310 -1.63 2.10 -8.66
N CYS A 311 -1.23 2.34 -7.41
CA CYS A 311 -0.92 1.31 -6.43
C CYS A 311 -2.17 0.58 -5.90
N CYS A 312 -3.36 1.16 -6.06
CA CYS A 312 -4.64 0.50 -5.80
C CYS A 312 -5.18 -0.18 -7.07
N LEU A 313 -5.20 0.55 -8.19
CA LEU A 313 -5.78 0.10 -9.46
C LEU A 313 -5.10 -1.18 -9.98
N ILE A 314 -3.80 -1.34 -9.75
CA ILE A 314 -3.07 -2.57 -10.12
C ILE A 314 -3.71 -3.84 -9.54
N HIS A 315 -4.35 -3.77 -8.36
CA HIS A 315 -5.03 -4.91 -7.74
C HIS A 315 -6.40 -5.16 -8.36
N ALA A 316 -7.11 -4.10 -8.74
CA ALA A 316 -8.40 -4.22 -9.44
C ALA A 316 -8.22 -4.86 -10.82
N ASP A 317 -7.11 -4.56 -11.49
CA ASP A 317 -6.79 -5.10 -12.82
C ASP A 317 -6.13 -6.49 -12.76
N ASN A 318 -5.67 -6.93 -11.58
CA ASN A 318 -5.00 -8.20 -11.42
C ASN A 318 -6.01 -9.36 -11.36
N SER A 319 -5.98 -10.22 -12.38
CA SER A 319 -6.86 -11.40 -12.49
C SER A 319 -6.74 -12.39 -11.31
N LEU A 320 -5.58 -12.43 -10.64
CA LEU A 320 -5.39 -13.28 -9.47
C LEU A 320 -6.02 -12.69 -8.19
N SER A 321 -6.32 -11.40 -8.14
CA SER A 321 -6.91 -10.77 -6.94
C SER A 321 -8.23 -11.43 -6.54
N LEU A 322 -9.04 -11.87 -7.50
CA LEU A 322 -10.32 -12.53 -7.24
C LEU A 322 -10.17 -13.96 -6.70
N THR A 323 -9.10 -14.66 -7.06
CA THR A 323 -8.92 -16.10 -6.75
C THR A 323 -7.95 -16.35 -5.61
N ARG A 324 -6.88 -15.56 -5.50
CA ARG A 324 -5.83 -15.68 -4.47
C ARG A 324 -5.86 -14.54 -3.45
N GLY A 325 -6.52 -13.43 -3.76
CA GLY A 325 -6.71 -12.30 -2.83
C GLY A 325 -5.48 -11.42 -2.66
N VAL A 326 -5.70 -10.24 -2.08
CA VAL A 326 -4.68 -9.29 -1.67
C VAL A 326 -4.60 -9.25 -0.14
N TRP A 327 -3.38 -9.27 0.40
CA TRP A 327 -3.14 -9.49 1.82
C TRP A 327 -2.20 -8.45 2.41
N LEU A 328 -2.62 -7.74 3.45
CA LEU A 328 -1.71 -6.93 4.25
C LEU A 328 -1.13 -7.81 5.37
N ASN A 329 0.20 -7.88 5.49
CA ASN A 329 0.86 -8.66 6.54
C ASN A 329 1.24 -7.76 7.73
N PRO A 330 0.52 -7.83 8.86
CA PRO A 330 0.75 -6.96 10.02
C PRO A 330 2.08 -7.25 10.74
N ASN A 331 2.73 -8.37 10.44
CA ASN A 331 4.01 -8.74 11.00
C ASN A 331 5.20 -8.11 10.25
N VAL A 332 4.97 -7.52 9.08
CA VAL A 332 5.98 -6.82 8.28
C VAL A 332 5.71 -5.34 8.40
N ARG A 333 6.58 -4.61 9.10
CA ARG A 333 6.39 -3.20 9.43
C ARG A 333 7.64 -2.44 8.99
N VAL A 334 7.46 -1.49 8.10
CA VAL A 334 8.54 -0.72 7.48
C VAL A 334 8.36 0.77 7.76
N SER A 335 9.42 1.55 7.62
CA SER A 335 9.40 2.96 8.03
C SER A 335 10.26 3.85 7.15
N TYR A 336 9.79 5.07 6.88
CA TYR A 336 10.51 6.04 6.05
C TYR A 336 11.65 6.75 6.79
N ASN A 337 11.80 6.54 8.11
CA ASN A 337 12.87 7.13 8.88
C ASN A 337 13.20 6.33 10.15
N PRO A 338 14.41 6.48 10.72
CA PRO A 338 14.82 5.72 11.90
C PRO A 338 13.98 5.98 13.16
N LYS A 339 13.41 7.18 13.31
CA LYS A 339 12.56 7.47 14.48
C LYS A 339 11.27 6.65 14.42
N ALA A 340 10.65 6.59 13.24
CA ALA A 340 9.48 5.76 13.01
C ALA A 340 9.80 4.27 13.19
N ASP A 341 10.92 3.82 12.62
CA ASP A 341 11.34 2.41 12.70
C ASP A 341 11.52 1.94 14.15
N ASN A 342 12.21 2.74 14.98
CA ASN A 342 12.40 2.40 16.40
C ASN A 342 11.09 2.29 17.19
N VAL A 343 10.03 2.98 16.79
CA VAL A 343 8.71 2.92 17.44
C VAL A 343 7.95 1.67 17.02
N VAL A 344 7.94 1.36 15.71
CA VAL A 344 7.15 0.24 15.17
C VAL A 344 7.89 -1.08 15.22
N ASN A 345 9.22 -1.08 15.28
CA ASN A 345 10.09 -2.24 15.43
C ASN A 345 10.94 -2.14 16.71
N PRO A 346 10.33 -2.05 17.91
CA PRO A 346 11.09 -1.86 19.13
C PRO A 346 11.94 -3.11 19.44
N LYS A 347 13.22 -2.90 19.79
CA LYS A 347 14.14 -3.98 20.21
C LYS A 347 13.66 -4.74 21.46
N GLY A 348 12.79 -4.12 22.26
CA GLY A 348 12.12 -4.75 23.39
C GLY A 348 10.72 -4.17 23.59
N GLY A 349 9.77 -5.00 24.04
CA GLY A 349 8.37 -4.63 24.18
C GLY A 349 7.50 -5.10 23.00
N ARG A 350 6.31 -4.50 22.86
CA ARG A 350 5.33 -4.87 21.82
C ARG A 350 4.82 -3.61 21.14
N TRP A 351 4.66 -3.68 19.83
CA TRP A 351 3.90 -2.71 19.06
C TRP A 351 2.63 -3.37 18.50
N PRO A 352 1.46 -2.71 18.59
CA PRO A 352 1.23 -1.49 19.35
C PRO A 352 1.36 -1.74 20.86
N SER A 353 1.66 -0.71 21.64
CA SER A 353 1.65 -0.82 23.10
C SER A 353 0.22 -1.08 23.60
N LYS A 354 0.05 -1.66 24.80
CA LYS A 354 -1.28 -1.92 25.40
C LYS A 354 -2.16 -0.66 25.47
N ARG A 355 -1.53 0.50 25.73
CA ARG A 355 -2.22 1.80 25.77
C ARG A 355 -2.69 2.23 24.38
N GLU A 356 -1.86 2.05 23.35
CA GLU A 356 -2.23 2.34 21.96
C GLU A 356 -3.32 1.41 21.47
N MET A 357 -3.27 0.11 21.81
CA MET A 357 -4.33 -0.83 21.47
C MET A 357 -5.67 -0.41 22.05
N LEU A 358 -5.72 -0.06 23.34
CA LEU A 358 -6.94 0.39 24.00
C LEU A 358 -7.48 1.67 23.35
N LYS A 359 -6.62 2.68 23.19
CA LYS A 359 -6.98 3.95 22.56
C LYS A 359 -7.48 3.74 21.13
N GLY A 360 -6.78 2.90 20.36
CA GLY A 360 -7.07 2.59 18.97
C GLY A 360 -8.40 1.85 18.78
N ILE A 361 -8.71 0.87 19.63
CA ILE A 361 -10.00 0.17 19.60
C ILE A 361 -11.16 1.11 19.88
N TRP A 362 -11.05 1.96 20.91
CA TRP A 362 -12.09 2.93 21.21
C TRP A 362 -12.21 4.01 20.14
N SER A 363 -11.08 4.48 19.59
CA SER A 363 -11.06 5.42 18.47
C SER A 363 -11.75 4.84 17.24
N ASN A 364 -11.45 3.58 16.89
CA ASN A 364 -12.07 2.86 15.78
C ASN A 364 -13.57 2.67 16.02
N ARG A 365 -13.99 2.24 17.22
CA ARG A 365 -15.42 2.12 17.59
C ARG A 365 -16.15 3.44 17.41
N TRP A 366 -15.61 4.52 17.97
CA TRP A 366 -16.18 5.86 17.87
C TRP A 366 -16.30 6.31 16.42
N ALA A 367 -15.23 6.14 15.63
CA ALA A 367 -15.17 6.53 14.23
C ALA A 367 -16.22 5.82 13.36
N ARG A 368 -16.56 4.55 13.66
CA ARG A 368 -17.61 3.82 12.94
C ARG A 368 -18.98 4.49 13.04
N TRP A 369 -19.30 5.07 14.19
CA TRP A 369 -20.56 5.79 14.41
C TRP A 369 -20.49 7.22 13.91
N THR A 370 -19.43 7.96 14.22
CA THR A 370 -19.38 9.40 13.93
C THR A 370 -19.02 9.74 12.51
N ARG A 371 -18.23 8.89 11.81
CA ARG A 371 -17.81 9.14 10.42
C ARG A 371 -18.76 8.55 9.38
N PHE A 372 -19.85 7.90 9.79
CA PHE A 372 -20.81 7.30 8.87
C PHE A 372 -21.38 8.29 7.85
N PRO A 373 -21.90 9.48 8.25
CA PRO A 373 -22.46 10.43 7.28
C PRO A 373 -21.43 10.89 6.25
N TRP A 374 -20.23 11.25 6.70
CA TRP A 374 -19.14 11.70 5.82
C TRP A 374 -18.75 10.64 4.79
N ARG A 375 -18.52 9.39 5.22
CA ARG A 375 -18.14 8.30 4.30
C ARG A 375 -19.25 8.01 3.28
N TYR A 376 -20.50 8.00 3.73
CA TYR A 376 -21.63 7.82 2.84
C TYR A 376 -21.69 8.93 1.78
N THR A 377 -21.52 10.19 2.18
CA THR A 377 -21.51 11.31 1.24
C THR A 377 -20.34 11.24 0.26
N GLU A 378 -19.14 10.88 0.72
CA GLU A 378 -17.96 10.74 -0.12
C GLU A 378 -18.16 9.65 -1.19
N ARG A 379 -18.60 8.47 -0.77
CA ARG A 379 -18.92 7.34 -1.67
C ARG A 379 -20.00 7.72 -2.69
N PHE A 380 -21.08 8.35 -2.22
CA PHE A 380 -22.16 8.79 -3.10
C PHE A 380 -21.68 9.79 -4.16
N VAL A 381 -20.81 10.74 -3.79
CA VAL A 381 -20.23 11.71 -4.73
C VAL A 381 -19.40 11.01 -5.80
N VAL A 382 -18.52 10.08 -5.41
CA VAL A 382 -17.70 9.29 -6.35
C VAL A 382 -18.60 8.48 -7.29
N GLU A 383 -19.53 7.69 -6.77
CA GLU A 383 -20.45 6.87 -7.57
C GLU A 383 -21.33 7.70 -8.50
N ARG A 384 -21.78 8.88 -8.06
CA ARG A 384 -22.53 9.81 -8.91
C ARG A 384 -21.69 10.31 -10.07
N ARG A 385 -20.43 10.69 -9.84
CA ARG A 385 -19.53 11.21 -10.87
C ARG A 385 -19.14 10.14 -11.88
N VAL A 386 -18.86 8.93 -11.43
CA VAL A 386 -18.63 7.77 -12.32
C VAL A 386 -19.86 7.51 -13.20
N ARG A 387 -21.08 7.58 -12.65
CA ARG A 387 -22.31 7.44 -13.45
C ARG A 387 -22.47 8.55 -14.49
N LEU A 388 -22.20 9.80 -14.11
CA LEU A 388 -22.25 10.93 -15.05
C LEU A 388 -21.25 10.75 -16.20
N TRP A 389 -20.02 10.36 -15.88
CA TRP A 389 -18.99 10.05 -16.87
C TRP A 389 -19.42 8.93 -17.82
N ARG A 390 -19.91 7.79 -17.30
CA ARG A 390 -20.41 6.68 -18.13
C ARG A 390 -21.49 7.12 -19.12
N ASN A 391 -22.45 7.91 -18.64
CA ASN A 391 -23.52 8.43 -19.49
C ASN A 391 -22.98 9.34 -20.61
N GLN A 392 -21.97 10.16 -20.32
CA GLN A 392 -21.34 11.03 -21.33
C GLN A 392 -20.56 10.23 -22.37
N VAL A 393 -19.78 9.24 -21.94
CA VAL A 393 -18.98 8.41 -22.85
C VAL A 393 -19.88 7.58 -23.77
N GLN A 394 -20.97 7.00 -23.25
CA GLN A 394 -21.96 6.28 -24.04
C GLN A 394 -22.63 7.16 -25.11
N GLN A 395 -22.91 8.44 -24.81
CA GLN A 395 -23.47 9.38 -25.77
C GLN A 395 -22.49 9.73 -26.90
N THR A 396 -21.19 9.66 -26.66
CA THR A 396 -20.14 9.90 -27.66
C THR A 396 -19.84 8.69 -28.56
N GLY A 397 -20.64 7.63 -28.51
CA GLY A 397 -20.51 6.45 -29.39
C GLY A 397 -19.30 5.56 -29.10
N HIS A 398 -18.63 5.75 -27.96
CA HIS A 398 -17.55 4.87 -27.52
C HIS A 398 -18.16 3.61 -26.87
N ALA A 399 -17.46 2.49 -26.93
CA ALA A 399 -17.89 1.22 -26.33
C ALA A 399 -18.23 1.38 -24.83
N GLU A 400 -18.92 0.41 -24.25
CA GLU A 400 -19.26 0.43 -22.82
C GLU A 400 -17.98 0.53 -21.97
N VAL A 401 -17.67 1.72 -21.45
CA VAL A 401 -16.48 1.96 -20.64
C VAL A 401 -16.82 1.70 -19.17
N HIS A 402 -16.18 0.67 -18.62
CA HIS A 402 -16.23 0.35 -17.19
C HIS A 402 -14.92 0.74 -16.51
N GLU A 403 -15.01 1.20 -15.26
CA GLU A 403 -13.85 1.37 -14.39
C GLU A 403 -14.01 0.33 -13.28
N GLU A 404 -13.20 -0.73 -13.32
CA GLU A 404 -13.23 -1.83 -12.35
C GLU A 404 -12.78 -1.37 -10.95
N GLY A 405 -11.89 -0.39 -10.89
CA GLY A 405 -11.28 0.13 -9.67
C GLY A 405 -12.07 1.23 -8.95
N ILE A 406 -13.42 1.20 -8.97
CA ILE A 406 -14.24 2.28 -8.34
C ILE A 406 -13.86 2.49 -6.87
N HIS A 407 -13.55 1.41 -6.15
CA HIS A 407 -13.14 1.45 -4.74
C HIS A 407 -11.79 2.17 -4.52
N CYS A 408 -10.96 2.28 -5.56
CA CYS A 408 -9.71 3.05 -5.52
C CYS A 408 -9.94 4.56 -5.65
N LEU A 409 -11.08 4.98 -6.20
CA LEU A 409 -11.33 6.37 -6.55
C LEU A 409 -11.55 7.26 -5.32
N ILE A 410 -11.06 8.48 -5.41
CA ILE A 410 -11.23 9.52 -4.42
C ILE A 410 -11.79 10.78 -5.08
N ASN A 411 -12.53 11.57 -4.31
CA ASN A 411 -13.05 12.88 -4.73
C ASN A 411 -11.95 13.95 -4.60
N GLU A 412 -10.97 13.87 -5.49
CA GLU A 412 -9.78 14.71 -5.48
C GLU A 412 -9.14 14.69 -6.88
N MET A 413 -8.27 15.66 -7.18
CA MET A 413 -7.42 15.65 -8.37
C MET A 413 -5.99 16.04 -7.98
N GLN A 414 -5.00 15.33 -8.53
CA GLN A 414 -3.59 15.48 -8.16
C GLN A 414 -2.72 15.77 -9.39
N VAL A 415 -1.96 16.86 -9.33
CA VAL A 415 -0.98 17.24 -10.36
C VAL A 415 0.43 17.20 -9.83
N LEU A 416 1.38 16.93 -10.71
CA LEU A 416 2.80 17.01 -10.41
C LEU A 416 3.22 18.49 -10.31
N VAL A 417 4.13 18.78 -9.38
CA VAL A 417 4.81 20.07 -9.27
C VAL A 417 6.31 19.83 -9.11
N GLU A 418 7.13 20.85 -9.36
CA GLU A 418 8.61 20.77 -9.31
C GLU A 418 9.15 20.04 -8.07
N ASN A 419 8.56 20.29 -6.90
CA ASN A 419 8.98 19.72 -5.62
C ASN A 419 8.00 18.69 -5.04
N GLY A 420 7.22 18.01 -5.90
CA GLY A 420 6.35 16.91 -5.49
C GLY A 420 5.03 16.93 -6.24
N TRP A 421 3.92 17.12 -5.52
CA TRP A 421 2.58 17.12 -6.10
C TRP A 421 1.65 18.05 -5.32
N ALA A 422 0.53 18.43 -5.94
CA ALA A 422 -0.46 19.32 -5.37
C ALA A 422 -1.90 18.87 -5.67
N HIS A 423 -2.81 19.22 -4.77
CA HIS A 423 -4.25 19.13 -4.99
C HIS A 423 -4.73 20.30 -5.86
N VAL A 424 -5.69 20.05 -6.76
CA VAL A 424 -6.23 21.06 -7.69
C VAL A 424 -7.74 21.01 -7.83
#